data_AF-A0A4T0BGV8-F1
#
_entry.id   AF-A0A4T0BGV8-F1
#
_cell.length_a   1.000
_cell.length_b   1.000
_cell.length_c   1.000
_cell.angle_alpha   90.00
_cell.angle_beta   90.00
_cell.angle_gamma   90.00
#
_symmetry.space_group_name_H-M   'P 1'
#
loop_
_entity.id
_entity.type
_entity.pdbx_description
1 polymer ?
#
loop_
_entity_poly.entity_id
_entity_poly.type
_entity_poly.pdbx_seq_one_letter_code
_entity_poly.pdbx_strand_id
1 'polypeptide(L)'
;MPFSTFNLSNAASLLWHCLHALPSPSNHTNWTGFYVLDPSSPPTTQLILGPFQGKVACQTIRFGRGVCGVAAQTKTTQVVGDVEMFPGHIACDAESKSEIVVPVIQNGEVSFFLPLLFFFSPPLSNHLVGWAQRSVFLLLLLWCKKRNHFWLIFGVRLGEKQVVAIIDVDCAVKDAFDDEDKKALEELAQLIAESCDF
;
A
#
# COMPACT_ATOMS: atom_id res chain seq x y z
N MET A 1 -8.67 -12.82 11.81
CA MET A 1 -8.67 -11.77 10.77
C MET A 1 -7.54 -10.81 11.10
N PRO A 2 -6.78 -10.32 10.11
CA PRO A 2 -5.75 -9.31 10.35
C PRO A 2 -6.40 -8.01 10.84
N PHE A 3 -5.68 -7.22 11.62
CA PHE A 3 -6.22 -6.00 12.23
C PHE A 3 -6.53 -4.92 11.18
N SER A 4 -5.83 -4.94 10.04
CA SER A 4 -6.09 -4.18 8.81
C SER A 4 -7.55 -4.22 8.38
N THR A 5 -8.27 -5.35 8.52
CA THR A 5 -9.69 -5.43 8.14
C THR A 5 -10.55 -4.43 8.92
N PHE A 6 -10.27 -4.17 10.20
CA PHE A 6 -11.04 -3.23 11.01
C PHE A 6 -10.72 -1.78 10.65
N ASN A 7 -9.44 -1.46 10.45
CA ASN A 7 -8.99 -0.14 10.04
C ASN A 7 -9.55 0.24 8.66
N LEU A 8 -9.47 -0.66 7.69
CA LEU A 8 -10.04 -0.44 6.35
C LEU A 8 -11.57 -0.30 6.40
N SER A 9 -12.26 -1.05 7.26
CA SER A 9 -13.73 -0.88 7.43
C SER A 9 -14.10 0.49 7.98
N ASN A 10 -13.35 0.97 8.98
CA ASN A 10 -13.54 2.32 9.54
C ASN A 10 -13.18 3.41 8.52
N ALA A 11 -12.09 3.23 7.77
CA ALA A 11 -11.64 4.18 6.75
C ALA A 11 -12.62 4.27 5.57
N ALA A 12 -13.19 3.16 5.11
CA ALA A 12 -14.20 3.15 4.04
C ALA A 12 -15.48 3.89 4.47
N SER A 13 -15.93 3.66 5.72
CA SER A 13 -17.06 4.39 6.31
C SER A 13 -16.78 5.89 6.43
N LEU A 14 -15.59 6.26 6.91
CA LEU A 14 -15.18 7.66 7.04
C LEU A 14 -15.10 8.36 5.68
N LEU A 15 -14.42 7.76 4.69
CA LEU A 15 -14.33 8.28 3.33
C LEU A 15 -15.71 8.53 2.72
N TRP A 16 -16.60 7.54 2.80
CA TRP A 16 -17.97 7.63 2.30
C TRP A 16 -18.73 8.82 2.90
N HIS A 17 -18.71 8.95 4.23
CA HIS A 17 -19.40 10.04 4.92
C HIS A 17 -18.76 11.41 4.69
N CYS A 18 -17.43 11.49 4.57
CA CYS A 18 -16.73 12.73 4.24
C CYS A 18 -17.07 13.19 2.81
N LEU A 19 -16.96 12.32 1.81
CA LEU A 19 -17.26 12.64 0.41
C LEU A 19 -18.73 13.08 0.23
N HIS A 20 -19.67 12.40 0.90
CA HIS A 20 -21.09 12.79 0.88
C HIS A 20 -21.42 14.08 1.65
N ALA A 21 -20.56 14.53 2.57
CA ALA A 21 -20.73 15.78 3.31
C ALA A 21 -20.14 17.02 2.58
N LEU A 22 -19.30 16.80 1.58
CA LEU A 22 -18.76 17.83 0.69
C LEU A 22 -19.81 18.30 -0.33
N PRO A 23 -19.60 19.43 -1.02
CA PRO A 23 -20.43 19.82 -2.16
C PRO A 23 -20.24 18.87 -3.37
N SER A 24 -21.02 19.11 -4.43
CA SER A 24 -20.80 18.50 -5.75
C SER A 24 -19.43 18.96 -6.30
N PRO A 25 -18.63 18.09 -6.94
CA PRO A 25 -19.00 16.74 -7.39
C PRO A 25 -18.83 15.62 -6.35
N SER A 26 -18.09 15.82 -5.26
CA SER A 26 -17.71 14.77 -4.30
C SER A 26 -18.90 14.04 -3.68
N ASN A 27 -20.03 14.71 -3.46
CA ASN A 27 -21.25 14.06 -2.94
C ASN A 27 -22.00 13.16 -3.93
N HIS A 28 -21.47 12.99 -5.15
CA HIS A 28 -21.93 11.99 -6.12
C HIS A 28 -21.02 10.75 -6.18
N THR A 29 -20.11 10.57 -5.21
CA THR A 29 -19.38 9.31 -5.01
C THR A 29 -20.36 8.14 -4.90
N ASN A 30 -20.33 7.21 -5.86
CA ASN A 30 -21.20 6.02 -5.88
C ASN A 30 -20.53 4.78 -5.27
N TRP A 31 -19.19 4.80 -5.13
CA TRP A 31 -18.43 3.73 -4.49
C TRP A 31 -17.17 4.28 -3.82
N THR A 32 -16.79 3.74 -2.66
CA THR A 32 -15.46 3.93 -2.08
C THR A 32 -15.06 2.74 -1.22
N GLY A 33 -13.79 2.34 -1.28
CA GLY A 33 -13.32 1.19 -0.52
C GLY A 33 -11.91 0.79 -0.87
N PHE A 34 -11.63 -0.48 -0.61
CA PHE A 34 -10.29 -1.03 -0.75
C PHE A 34 -10.31 -2.38 -1.45
N TYR A 35 -9.25 -2.65 -2.22
CA TYR A 35 -8.85 -4.02 -2.54
C TYR A 35 -7.49 -4.30 -1.93
N VAL A 36 -7.33 -5.48 -1.34
CA VAL A 36 -6.09 -5.90 -0.66
C VAL A 36 -5.35 -6.95 -1.49
N LEU A 37 -4.02 -7.03 -1.35
CA LEU A 37 -3.23 -8.05 -2.05
C LEU A 37 -3.61 -9.46 -1.55
N ASP A 38 -3.80 -10.40 -2.48
CA ASP A 38 -4.21 -11.78 -2.17
C ASP A 38 -3.13 -12.56 -1.39
N PRO A 39 -3.34 -12.90 -0.10
CA PRO A 39 -2.30 -13.54 0.71
C PRO A 39 -2.09 -15.03 0.37
N SER A 40 -2.92 -15.63 -0.52
CA SER A 40 -2.99 -17.09 -0.69
C SER A 40 -1.75 -17.73 -1.32
N SER A 41 -0.93 -16.99 -2.08
CA SER A 41 0.34 -17.49 -2.66
C SER A 41 1.28 -16.35 -3.10
N PRO A 42 2.28 -15.97 -2.28
CA PRO A 42 3.29 -14.99 -2.66
C PRO A 42 4.35 -15.56 -3.64
N PRO A 43 4.82 -14.79 -4.65
CA PRO A 43 4.35 -13.47 -5.04
C PRO A 43 3.06 -13.56 -5.89
N THR A 44 2.00 -12.90 -5.42
CA THR A 44 0.75 -12.75 -6.17
C THR A 44 0.74 -11.46 -6.98
N THR A 45 -0.07 -11.42 -8.04
CA THR A 45 -0.40 -10.23 -8.83
C THR A 45 -1.91 -10.01 -8.89
N GLN A 46 -2.62 -10.47 -7.85
CA GLN A 46 -4.07 -10.38 -7.71
C GLN A 46 -4.42 -9.62 -6.43
N LEU A 47 -5.38 -8.71 -6.57
CA LEU A 47 -6.08 -8.05 -5.49
C LEU A 47 -7.42 -8.77 -5.25
N ILE A 48 -7.88 -8.78 -4.01
CA ILE A 48 -9.20 -9.27 -3.57
C ILE A 48 -9.97 -8.14 -2.92
N LEU A 49 -11.30 -8.15 -3.08
CA LEU A 49 -12.19 -7.12 -2.53
C LEU A 49 -12.09 -7.06 -0.99
N GLY A 50 -11.78 -5.86 -0.48
CA GLY A 50 -11.75 -5.54 0.95
C GLY A 50 -13.04 -4.84 1.40
N PRO A 51 -13.02 -4.12 2.54
CA PRO A 51 -14.15 -3.30 2.99
C PRO A 51 -14.45 -2.14 2.03
N PHE A 52 -15.73 -1.85 1.82
CA PHE A 52 -16.20 -0.78 0.93
C PHE A 52 -17.57 -0.23 1.37
N GLN A 53 -17.98 0.88 0.77
CA GLN A 53 -19.32 1.47 0.80
C GLN A 53 -19.75 1.75 -0.65
N GLY A 54 -20.98 1.37 -1.00
CA GLY A 54 -21.50 1.46 -2.37
C GLY A 54 -22.21 0.18 -2.82
N LYS A 55 -22.39 0.03 -4.13
CA LYS A 55 -22.96 -1.20 -4.74
C LYS A 55 -21.97 -2.36 -4.73
N VAL A 56 -22.46 -3.57 -5.04
CA VAL A 56 -21.63 -4.78 -5.18
C VAL A 56 -20.62 -4.58 -6.33
N ALA A 57 -19.34 -4.75 -6.02
CA ALA A 57 -18.23 -4.58 -6.96
C ALA A 57 -17.59 -5.92 -7.36
N CYS A 58 -16.55 -5.83 -8.20
CA CYS A 58 -15.77 -6.98 -8.64
C CYS A 58 -15.06 -7.67 -7.46
N GLN A 59 -14.99 -9.00 -7.45
CA GLN A 59 -14.42 -9.75 -6.31
C GLN A 59 -12.90 -9.82 -6.32
N THR A 60 -12.29 -9.85 -7.52
CA THR A 60 -10.84 -9.95 -7.71
C THR A 60 -10.40 -9.10 -8.90
N ILE A 61 -9.20 -8.52 -8.81
CA ILE A 61 -8.61 -7.67 -9.85
C ILE A 61 -7.16 -8.10 -10.05
N ARG A 62 -6.73 -8.32 -11.30
CA ARG A 62 -5.32 -8.60 -11.62
C ARG A 62 -4.54 -7.31 -11.88
N PHE A 63 -3.27 -7.29 -11.53
CA PHE A 63 -2.38 -6.18 -11.85
C PHE A 63 -2.37 -5.93 -13.38
N GLY A 64 -2.39 -4.66 -13.78
CA GLY A 64 -2.50 -4.21 -15.17
C GLY A 64 -3.91 -4.33 -15.78
N ARG A 65 -4.97 -4.62 -15.02
CA ARG A 65 -6.35 -4.74 -15.51
C ARG A 65 -7.27 -3.69 -14.89
N GLY A 66 -7.92 -2.87 -15.73
CA GLY A 66 -8.70 -1.71 -15.27
C GLY A 66 -7.82 -0.66 -14.61
N VAL A 67 -8.43 0.45 -14.16
CA VAL A 67 -7.72 1.54 -13.48
C VAL A 67 -7.10 1.02 -12.18
N CYS A 68 -7.89 0.34 -11.35
CA CYS A 68 -7.45 -0.40 -10.16
C CYS A 68 -6.18 -1.26 -10.36
N GLY A 69 -6.19 -2.14 -11.37
CA GLY A 69 -5.05 -3.01 -11.63
C GLY A 69 -3.83 -2.25 -12.18
N VAL A 70 -4.03 -1.20 -12.98
CA VAL A 70 -2.95 -0.34 -13.47
C VAL A 70 -2.28 0.40 -12.31
N ALA A 71 -3.05 0.99 -11.38
CA ALA A 71 -2.53 1.64 -10.18
C ALA A 71 -1.62 0.72 -9.36
N ALA A 72 -2.06 -0.53 -9.13
CA ALA A 72 -1.30 -1.53 -8.40
C ALA A 72 -0.04 -2.00 -9.15
N GLN A 73 -0.07 -2.08 -10.48
CA GLN A 73 1.08 -2.45 -11.30
C GLN A 73 2.13 -1.35 -11.40
N THR A 74 1.71 -0.11 -11.65
CA THR A 74 2.62 1.05 -11.80
C THR A 74 3.14 1.56 -10.47
N LYS A 75 2.43 1.25 -9.36
CA LYS A 75 2.64 1.85 -8.04
C LYS A 75 2.47 3.38 -8.05
N THR A 76 1.60 3.87 -8.94
CA THR A 76 1.25 5.30 -9.05
C THR A 76 -0.25 5.50 -9.03
N THR A 77 -0.70 6.57 -8.38
CA THR A 77 -2.09 7.00 -8.37
C THR A 77 -2.61 7.23 -9.79
N GLN A 78 -3.80 6.71 -10.08
CA GLN A 78 -4.53 6.96 -11.32
C GLN A 78 -5.69 7.91 -11.02
N VAL A 79 -5.80 9.00 -11.77
CA VAL A 79 -6.94 9.93 -11.72
C VAL A 79 -7.58 9.92 -13.11
N VAL A 80 -8.82 9.44 -13.20
CA VAL A 80 -9.49 9.17 -14.47
C VAL A 80 -10.78 9.98 -14.53
N GLY A 81 -10.74 11.11 -15.24
CA GLY A 81 -11.89 11.99 -15.41
C GLY A 81 -13.04 11.40 -16.23
N ASP A 82 -12.75 10.43 -17.11
CA ASP A 82 -13.74 9.70 -17.89
C ASP A 82 -13.37 8.20 -18.02
N VAL A 83 -14.00 7.35 -17.22
CA VAL A 83 -13.72 5.89 -17.21
C VAL A 83 -14.06 5.21 -18.53
N GLU A 84 -15.01 5.74 -19.32
CA GLU A 84 -15.37 5.21 -20.63
C GLU A 84 -14.22 5.36 -21.64
N MET A 85 -13.34 6.34 -21.44
CA MET A 85 -12.15 6.56 -22.27
C MET A 85 -10.91 5.77 -21.81
N PHE A 86 -10.96 5.10 -20.65
CA PHE A 86 -9.80 4.40 -20.11
C PHE A 86 -9.53 3.06 -20.86
N PRO A 87 -8.32 2.84 -21.41
CA PRO A 87 -8.03 1.68 -22.22
C PRO A 87 -8.04 0.39 -21.38
N GLY A 88 -9.00 -0.50 -21.67
CA GLY A 88 -9.16 -1.74 -20.91
C GLY A 88 -9.90 -1.57 -19.58
N HIS A 89 -10.73 -0.53 -19.46
CA HIS A 89 -11.71 -0.35 -18.38
C HIS A 89 -12.53 -1.62 -18.12
N ILE A 90 -12.76 -1.92 -16.84
CA ILE A 90 -13.60 -3.01 -16.35
C ILE A 90 -14.66 -2.37 -15.45
N ALA A 91 -15.82 -2.02 -16.01
CA ALA A 91 -16.91 -1.41 -15.24
C ALA A 91 -17.50 -2.44 -14.26
N CYS A 92 -17.41 -2.16 -12.96
CA CYS A 92 -18.10 -2.93 -11.92
C CYS A 92 -19.46 -2.27 -11.56
N ASP A 93 -19.59 -0.94 -11.62
CA ASP A 93 -20.85 -0.19 -11.62
C ASP A 93 -21.00 0.57 -12.95
N ALA A 94 -22.23 0.69 -13.46
CA ALA A 94 -22.55 1.40 -14.70
C ALA A 94 -22.87 2.88 -14.48
N GLU A 95 -22.99 3.33 -13.23
CA GLU A 95 -23.17 4.75 -12.89
C GLU A 95 -21.85 5.53 -12.78
N SER A 96 -20.73 4.84 -12.55
CA SER A 96 -19.39 5.42 -12.46
C SER A 96 -19.00 6.15 -13.74
N LYS A 97 -18.49 7.38 -13.61
CA LYS A 97 -18.03 8.22 -14.72
C LYS A 97 -16.60 8.71 -14.56
N SER A 98 -16.15 8.93 -13.33
CA SER A 98 -14.73 9.13 -12.99
C SER A 98 -14.32 8.22 -11.84
N GLU A 99 -13.03 7.90 -11.78
CA GLU A 99 -12.43 6.97 -10.80
C GLU A 99 -11.08 7.55 -10.35
N ILE A 100 -10.78 7.48 -9.05
CA ILE A 100 -9.44 7.73 -8.51
C ILE A 100 -8.97 6.54 -7.68
N VAL A 101 -7.81 6.01 -8.05
CA VAL A 101 -7.21 4.84 -7.39
C VAL A 101 -5.83 5.18 -6.86
N VAL A 102 -5.64 4.99 -5.55
CA VAL A 102 -4.38 5.27 -4.85
C VAL A 102 -3.75 3.99 -4.31
N PRO A 103 -2.52 3.63 -4.69
CA PRO A 103 -1.85 2.44 -4.17
C PRO A 103 -1.35 2.64 -2.73
N VAL A 104 -1.73 1.73 -1.84
CA VAL A 104 -1.21 1.62 -0.47
C VAL A 104 0.09 0.82 -0.52
N ILE A 105 1.20 1.47 -0.20
CA ILE A 105 2.56 0.92 -0.38
C ILE A 105 3.27 0.78 0.97
N GLN A 106 3.64 -0.46 1.33
CA GLN A 106 4.49 -0.74 2.49
C GLN A 106 5.92 -1.12 2.07
N ASN A 107 6.88 -0.89 2.96
CA ASN A 107 8.23 -1.42 2.81
C ASN A 107 8.24 -2.89 3.24
N GLY A 108 8.69 -3.81 2.38
CA GLY A 108 8.78 -5.23 2.72
C GLY A 108 9.65 -5.51 3.96
N GLU A 109 9.25 -6.53 4.73
CA GLU A 109 9.96 -7.04 5.90
C GLU A 109 10.98 -8.15 5.54
N VAL A 110 12.17 -7.77 5.06
CA VAL A 110 13.29 -8.72 5.00
C VAL A 110 14.25 -8.46 6.14
N SER A 111 14.04 -9.18 7.24
CA SER A 111 14.92 -9.17 8.41
C SER A 111 16.02 -10.21 8.26
N PHE A 112 17.19 -9.80 7.74
CA PHE A 112 18.37 -10.67 7.73
C PHE A 112 19.06 -10.66 9.10
N PHE A 113 19.05 -11.82 9.77
CA PHE A 113 19.90 -12.09 10.93
C PHE A 113 21.24 -12.67 10.47
N LEU A 114 22.23 -11.79 10.24
CA LEU A 114 23.61 -12.22 9.98
C LEU A 114 24.36 -12.40 11.31
N PRO A 115 24.73 -13.64 11.72
CA PRO A 115 25.73 -13.83 12.76
C PRO A 115 27.09 -13.40 12.21
N LEU A 116 27.52 -12.17 12.49
CA LEU A 116 28.85 -11.67 12.12
C LEU A 116 29.95 -12.43 12.91
N LEU A 117 30.41 -13.55 12.35
CA LEU A 117 31.74 -14.10 12.64
C LEU A 117 32.78 -13.41 11.74
N PHE A 118 32.92 -12.09 11.89
CA PHE A 118 34.05 -11.36 11.31
C PHE A 118 35.23 -11.35 12.28
N PHE A 119 36.24 -12.16 12.00
CA PHE A 119 37.57 -11.94 12.54
C PHE A 119 38.11 -10.60 12.01
N PHE A 120 38.44 -9.69 12.91
CA PHE A 120 39.14 -8.45 12.55
C PHE A 120 40.58 -8.75 12.13
N SER A 121 40.89 -8.48 10.86
CA SER A 121 42.25 -8.20 10.38
C SER A 121 42.16 -7.07 9.34
N PRO A 122 42.79 -5.90 9.57
CA PRO A 122 42.68 -4.74 8.67
C PRO A 122 43.77 -4.73 7.58
N PRO A 123 43.69 -3.86 6.55
CA PRO A 123 42.58 -2.96 6.20
C PRO A 123 41.99 -3.26 4.80
N LEU A 124 40.73 -2.85 4.58
CA LEU A 124 40.06 -2.86 3.26
C LEU A 124 39.67 -1.44 2.83
N SER A 125 39.58 -1.20 1.52
CA SER A 125 39.58 0.14 0.93
C SER A 125 38.22 0.87 0.96
N ASN A 126 38.28 2.18 0.69
CA ASN A 126 37.19 3.16 0.86
C ASN A 126 35.88 2.89 0.08
N HIS A 127 35.82 1.88 -0.79
CA HIS A 127 34.65 1.63 -1.64
C HIS A 127 33.44 0.97 -0.94
N LEU A 128 33.64 0.38 0.25
CA LEU A 128 32.56 -0.33 0.97
C LEU A 128 31.72 0.59 1.89
N VAL A 129 32.13 1.83 2.12
CA VAL A 129 31.50 2.73 3.11
C VAL A 129 30.09 3.20 2.68
N GLY A 130 29.82 3.28 1.37
CA GLY A 130 28.57 3.84 0.84
C GLY A 130 27.29 3.04 1.11
N TRP A 131 27.39 1.74 1.41
CA TRP A 131 26.23 0.87 1.62
C TRP A 131 25.70 0.90 3.07
N ALA A 132 26.52 1.34 4.03
CA ALA A 132 26.16 1.30 5.45
C ALA A 132 25.15 2.37 5.89
N GLN A 133 24.91 3.39 5.06
CA GLN A 133 24.33 4.66 5.53
C GLN A 133 22.81 4.84 5.30
N ARG A 134 22.11 3.78 4.87
CA ARG A 134 20.63 3.79 4.67
C ARG A 134 19.85 2.78 5.53
N SER A 135 20.53 2.07 6.43
CA SER A 135 19.92 1.04 7.28
C SER A 135 19.59 1.60 8.66
N VAL A 136 18.35 1.40 9.14
CA VAL A 136 18.00 1.67 10.53
C VAL A 136 18.59 0.57 11.41
N PHE A 137 19.64 0.88 12.16
CA PHE A 137 20.34 -0.06 13.02
C PHE A 137 19.62 -0.24 14.36
N LEU A 138 18.92 -1.36 14.56
CA LEU A 138 18.39 -1.74 15.87
C LEU A 138 19.40 -2.63 16.60
N LEU A 139 20.01 -2.11 17.67
CA LEU A 139 20.96 -2.84 18.53
C LEU A 139 20.22 -3.57 19.65
N LEU A 140 20.16 -4.90 19.57
CA LEU A 140 19.74 -5.78 20.67
C LEU A 140 20.95 -6.52 21.24
N LEU A 141 21.31 -6.20 22.49
CA LEU A 141 22.39 -6.87 23.22
C LEU A 141 21.84 -8.05 24.03
N LEU A 142 22.10 -9.28 23.56
CA LEU A 142 21.79 -10.50 24.32
C LEU A 142 23.04 -11.02 25.05
N TRP A 143 23.01 -10.98 26.39
CA TRP A 143 24.08 -11.50 27.24
C TRP A 143 24.03 -13.03 27.31
N CYS A 144 25.02 -13.72 26.76
CA CYS A 144 25.14 -15.18 26.90
C CYS A 144 25.95 -15.56 28.16
N LYS A 145 25.27 -15.79 29.28
CA LYS A 145 25.90 -16.05 30.60
C LYS A 145 26.81 -17.29 30.63
N LYS A 146 26.71 -18.18 29.65
CA LYS A 146 27.49 -19.44 29.55
C LYS A 146 28.80 -19.32 28.76
N ARG A 147 29.08 -18.18 28.11
CA ARG A 147 30.32 -17.97 27.32
C ARG A 147 31.02 -16.62 27.52
N ASN A 148 30.51 -15.74 28.38
CA ASN A 148 31.12 -14.45 28.74
C ASN A 148 31.43 -13.51 27.55
N HIS A 149 30.62 -13.58 26.49
CA HIS A 149 30.68 -12.69 25.32
C HIS A 149 29.30 -12.10 25.03
N PHE A 150 29.29 -10.87 24.51
CA PHE A 150 28.10 -10.24 23.93
C PHE A 150 27.86 -10.73 22.50
N TRP A 151 26.61 -10.97 22.16
CA TRP A 151 26.18 -11.08 20.76
C TRP A 151 25.66 -9.70 20.34
N LEU A 152 26.34 -9.03 19.41
CA LEU A 152 25.73 -7.97 18.62
C LEU A 152 24.90 -8.62 17.52
N ILE A 153 23.59 -8.46 17.59
CA ILE A 153 22.68 -8.83 16.50
C ILE A 153 22.44 -7.57 15.68
N PHE A 154 22.88 -7.59 14.42
CA PHE A 154 22.52 -6.58 13.43
C PHE A 154 21.32 -7.09 12.65
N GLY A 155 20.14 -6.53 12.93
CA GLY A 155 18.99 -6.65 12.04
C GLY A 155 19.07 -5.56 10.97
N VAL A 156 19.05 -5.95 9.70
CA VAL A 156 18.90 -5.02 8.58
C VAL A 156 17.55 -5.29 7.92
N ARG A 157 16.72 -4.25 7.76
CA ARG A 157 15.39 -4.30 7.14
C ARG A 157 15.51 -3.81 5.69
N LEU A 158 15.63 -4.73 4.74
CA LEU A 158 15.81 -4.44 3.30
C LEU A 158 14.73 -5.12 2.46
N GLY A 159 13.51 -4.60 2.46
CA GLY A 159 12.48 -4.99 1.52
C GLY A 159 12.20 -3.93 0.47
N GLU A 160 11.88 -4.38 -0.74
CA GLU A 160 11.33 -3.49 -1.77
C GLU A 160 9.96 -2.94 -1.35
N LYS A 161 9.59 -1.78 -1.90
CA LYS A 161 8.26 -1.21 -1.72
C LYS A 161 7.21 -2.08 -2.45
N GLN A 162 6.29 -2.65 -1.70
CA GLN A 162 5.22 -3.52 -2.20
C GLN A 162 3.86 -2.84 -2.08
N VAL A 163 3.01 -2.99 -3.10
CA VAL A 163 1.60 -2.61 -3.01
C VAL A 163 0.89 -3.69 -2.20
N VAL A 164 0.31 -3.29 -1.08
CA VAL A 164 -0.40 -4.20 -0.15
C VAL A 164 -1.92 -4.02 -0.21
N ALA A 165 -2.37 -2.85 -0.67
CA ALA A 165 -3.76 -2.57 -1.01
C ALA A 165 -3.84 -1.43 -2.04
N ILE A 166 -5.04 -1.14 -2.51
CA ILE A 166 -5.40 0.12 -3.17
C ILE A 166 -6.59 0.73 -2.44
N ILE A 167 -6.65 2.06 -2.39
CA ILE A 167 -7.88 2.83 -2.18
C ILE A 167 -8.50 3.04 -3.55
N ASP A 168 -9.80 2.83 -3.66
CA ASP A 168 -10.57 2.97 -4.89
C ASP A 168 -11.84 3.79 -4.59
N VAL A 169 -12.17 4.74 -5.48
CA VAL A 169 -13.24 5.74 -5.31
C VAL A 169 -13.84 6.07 -6.67
N ASP A 170 -15.11 5.72 -6.86
CA ASP A 170 -15.90 6.06 -8.06
C ASP A 170 -16.78 7.29 -7.80
N CYS A 171 -16.99 8.10 -8.84
CA CYS A 171 -18.01 9.15 -8.84
C CYS A 171 -18.89 9.08 -10.09
N ALA A 172 -20.20 9.33 -9.90
CA ALA A 172 -21.19 9.36 -10.98
C ALA A 172 -21.14 10.65 -11.84
N VAL A 173 -20.10 11.47 -11.69
CA VAL A 173 -19.84 12.72 -12.42
C VAL A 173 -18.47 12.58 -13.11
N LYS A 174 -18.30 13.15 -14.32
CA LYS A 174 -17.00 13.19 -15.01
C LYS A 174 -16.11 14.26 -14.38
N ASP A 175 -14.79 14.08 -14.43
CA ASP A 175 -13.80 15.00 -13.90
C ASP A 175 -14.03 15.38 -12.42
N ALA A 176 -14.48 14.43 -11.59
CA ALA A 176 -14.90 14.69 -10.21
C ALA A 176 -13.76 14.79 -9.19
N PHE A 177 -12.53 14.46 -9.60
CA PHE A 177 -11.35 14.38 -8.73
C PHE A 177 -10.19 15.22 -9.29
N ASP A 178 -9.51 15.96 -8.44
CA ASP A 178 -8.36 16.79 -8.81
C ASP A 178 -7.05 16.44 -8.05
N ASP A 179 -6.04 17.31 -8.16
CA ASP A 179 -4.75 17.13 -7.48
C ASP A 179 -4.83 17.32 -5.95
N GLU A 180 -5.83 18.02 -5.42
CA GLU A 180 -6.08 18.14 -3.96
C GLU A 180 -6.68 16.84 -3.41
N ASP A 181 -7.70 16.28 -4.09
CA ASP A 181 -8.28 14.97 -3.75
C ASP A 181 -7.22 13.87 -3.76
N LYS A 182 -6.44 13.81 -4.86
CA LYS A 182 -5.32 12.90 -5.02
C LYS A 182 -4.33 12.99 -3.87
N LYS A 183 -3.92 14.20 -3.51
CA LYS A 183 -2.95 14.41 -2.43
C LYS A 183 -3.51 13.95 -1.08
N ALA A 184 -4.77 14.28 -0.78
CA ALA A 184 -5.42 13.86 0.46
C ALA A 184 -5.55 12.32 0.56
N LEU A 185 -5.88 11.65 -0.55
CA LEU A 185 -5.95 10.19 -0.60
C LEU A 185 -4.55 9.53 -0.56
N GLU A 186 -3.51 10.15 -1.13
CA GLU A 186 -2.11 9.70 -0.99
C GLU A 186 -1.61 9.82 0.46
N GLU A 187 -1.94 10.91 1.17
CA GLU A 187 -1.66 11.06 2.60
C GLU A 187 -2.40 10.01 3.45
N LEU A 188 -3.67 9.73 3.14
CA LEU A 188 -4.44 8.66 3.78
C LEU A 188 -3.86 7.27 3.49
N ALA A 189 -3.45 7.00 2.26
CA ALA A 189 -2.83 5.73 1.87
C ALA A 189 -1.52 5.48 2.64
N GLN A 190 -0.73 6.52 2.89
CA GLN A 190 0.44 6.42 3.76
C GLN A 190 0.05 6.13 5.22
N LEU A 191 -0.96 6.82 5.78
CA LEU A 191 -1.44 6.55 7.13
C LEU A 191 -1.96 5.11 7.31
N ILE A 192 -2.67 4.58 6.31
CA ILE A 192 -3.13 3.19 6.27
C ILE A 192 -1.92 2.23 6.19
N ALA A 193 -0.93 2.52 5.34
CA ALA A 193 0.30 1.74 5.24
C ALA A 193 1.13 1.74 6.55
N GLU A 194 1.04 2.77 7.39
CA GLU A 194 1.75 2.85 8.67
C GLU A 194 0.97 2.23 9.85
N SER A 195 -0.36 2.09 9.74
CA SER A 195 -1.26 1.68 10.83
C SER A 195 -1.85 0.26 10.71
N CYS A 196 -1.63 -0.43 9.58
CA CYS A 196 -2.24 -1.73 9.27
C CYS A 196 -1.21 -2.86 9.12
N ASP A 197 -1.57 -4.04 9.61
CA ASP A 197 -0.92 -5.32 9.34
C ASP A 197 -1.49 -5.97 8.07
N PHE A 198 -0.75 -5.85 6.97
CA PHE A 198 -1.02 -6.53 5.71
C PHE A 198 -0.18 -7.82 5.58
#